data_AF-A0A8G1TUS5-F1
#
_entry.id   AF-A0A8G1TUS5-F1
#
_cell.length_a   1.000
_cell.length_b   1.000
_cell.length_c   1.000
_cell.angle_alpha   90.00
_cell.angle_beta   90.00
_cell.angle_gamma   90.00
#
_symmetry.space_group_name_H-M   'P 1'
#
loop_
_entity.id
_entity.type
_entity.pdbx_description
1 polymer ?
#
loop_
_entity_poly.entity_id
_entity_poly.type
_entity_poly.pdbx_seq_one_letter_code
_entity_poly.pdbx_strand_id
1 'polypeptide(L)'
;MARERLERTKDVAQIISLICVPILVAFFGWQFQAAEKDKEVRRDYVQLAISALTSERSSSETREWAAAVLSEFSPVPLGPRQASALKKGEAASWAGGRPALPANLFAPCQPIPRVDSPSWDDLAQAHAALAFQYAECAARHQAVVDAWGKP
;
A
#
# COMPACT_ATOMS: atom_id res chain seq x y z
N MET A 1 -42.70 24.26 40.48
CA MET A 1 -42.91 23.30 39.37
C MET A 1 -41.98 23.48 38.17
N ALA A 2 -41.65 24.70 37.70
CA ALA A 2 -40.77 24.88 36.53
C ALA A 2 -39.30 24.44 36.75
N ARG A 3 -38.72 24.74 37.93
CA ARG A 3 -37.34 24.34 38.26
C ARG A 3 -37.14 22.83 38.35
N GLU A 4 -38.11 22.10 38.91
CA GLU A 4 -38.04 20.63 39.01
C GLU A 4 -38.08 19.95 37.63
N ARG A 5 -38.88 20.47 36.69
CA ARG A 5 -38.87 19.97 35.31
C ARG A 5 -37.55 20.24 34.61
N LEU A 6 -36.94 21.41 34.86
CA LEU A 6 -35.65 21.80 34.29
C LEU A 6 -34.52 20.87 34.73
N GLU A 7 -34.43 20.58 36.03
CA GLU A 7 -33.43 19.67 36.60
C GLU A 7 -33.61 18.24 36.05
N ARG A 8 -34.85 17.73 35.96
CA ARG A 8 -35.11 16.40 35.35
C ARG A 8 -34.71 16.33 33.88
N THR A 9 -34.95 17.38 33.08
CA THR A 9 -34.48 17.40 31.68
C THR A 9 -32.95 17.39 31.59
N LYS A 10 -32.27 18.06 32.52
CA LYS A 10 -30.81 18.12 32.54
C LYS A 10 -30.20 16.76 32.90
N ASP A 11 -30.74 16.09 33.92
CA ASP A 11 -30.30 14.76 34.33
C ASP A 11 -30.49 13.72 33.21
N VAL A 12 -31.63 13.76 32.53
CA VAL A 12 -31.89 12.88 31.37
C VAL A 12 -30.91 13.17 30.22
N ALA A 13 -30.66 14.43 29.90
CA ALA A 13 -29.69 14.79 28.86
C ALA A 13 -28.27 14.32 29.21
N GLN A 14 -27.88 14.38 30.48
CA GLN A 14 -26.56 13.95 30.93
C GLN A 14 -26.40 12.43 30.85
N ILE A 15 -27.43 11.65 31.23
CA ILE A 15 -27.43 10.19 31.09
C ILE A 15 -27.38 9.77 29.62
N ILE A 16 -28.18 10.43 28.75
CA ILE A 16 -28.18 10.14 27.32
C ILE A 16 -26.80 10.42 26.71
N SER A 17 -26.15 11.52 27.09
CA SER A 17 -24.79 11.85 26.63
C SER A 17 -23.78 10.78 27.04
N LEU A 18 -23.84 10.32 28.30
CA LEU A 18 -22.93 9.29 28.84
C LEU A 18 -23.01 7.96 28.06
N ILE A 19 -24.19 7.63 27.53
CA ILE A 19 -24.45 6.39 26.78
C ILE A 19 -24.23 6.60 25.27
N CYS A 20 -24.57 7.76 24.72
CA CYS A 20 -24.44 8.03 23.28
C CYS A 20 -22.98 8.01 22.82
N VAL A 21 -22.07 8.61 23.60
CA VAL A 21 -20.65 8.69 23.23
C VAL A 21 -20.02 7.30 22.98
N PRO A 22 -20.09 6.32 23.90
CA PRO A 22 -19.52 5.00 23.65
C PRO A 22 -20.23 4.23 22.52
N ILE A 23 -21.55 4.42 22.32
CA ILE A 23 -22.27 3.80 21.20
C ILE A 23 -21.75 4.32 19.87
N LEU A 24 -21.56 5.65 19.73
CA LEU A 24 -21.03 6.25 18.53
C LEU A 24 -19.60 5.77 18.25
N VAL A 25 -18.74 5.75 19.26
CA VAL A 25 -17.36 5.24 19.12
C VAL A 25 -17.36 3.77 18.69
N ALA A 26 -18.22 2.93 19.25
CA ALA A 26 -18.33 1.53 18.84
C ALA A 26 -18.81 1.39 17.39
N PHE A 27 -19.80 2.19 16.98
CA PHE A 27 -20.35 2.17 15.63
C PHE A 27 -19.31 2.59 14.58
N PHE A 28 -18.65 3.74 14.79
CA PHE A 28 -17.61 4.21 13.88
C PHE A 28 -16.33 3.38 13.97
N GLY A 29 -16.00 2.85 15.15
CA GLY A 29 -14.85 1.96 15.35
C GLY A 29 -14.97 0.66 14.55
N TRP A 30 -16.17 0.11 14.39
CA TRP A 30 -16.39 -1.08 13.56
C TRP A 30 -16.15 -0.79 12.08
N GLN A 31 -16.63 0.35 11.56
CA GLN A 31 -16.44 0.72 10.15
C GLN A 31 -14.95 0.79 9.75
N PHE A 32 -14.12 1.42 10.59
CA PHE A 32 -12.68 1.52 10.32
C PHE A 32 -11.95 0.18 10.42
N GLN A 33 -12.30 -0.66 11.40
CA GLN A 33 -11.65 -1.95 11.59
C GLN A 33 -11.95 -2.94 10.47
N ALA A 34 -13.15 -2.89 9.87
CA ALA A 34 -13.50 -3.77 8.76
C ALA A 34 -12.64 -3.50 7.51
N ALA A 35 -12.42 -2.22 7.18
CA ALA A 35 -11.67 -1.84 6.00
C ALA A 35 -10.17 -2.21 6.06
N GLU A 36 -9.57 -2.20 7.26
CA GLU A 36 -8.16 -2.51 7.41
C GLU A 36 -7.88 -4.01 7.43
N LYS A 37 -8.79 -4.81 8.00
CA LYS A 37 -8.68 -6.27 8.00
C LYS A 37 -8.73 -6.86 6.59
N ASP A 38 -9.56 -6.32 5.71
CA ASP A 38 -9.64 -6.81 4.32
C ASP A 38 -8.32 -6.59 3.56
N LYS A 39 -7.63 -5.47 3.78
CA LYS A 39 -6.33 -5.22 3.14
C LYS A 39 -5.24 -6.14 3.67
N GLU A 40 -5.22 -6.36 4.97
CA GLU A 40 -4.27 -7.28 5.62
C GLU A 40 -4.42 -8.69 5.08
N VAL A 41 -5.66 -9.20 5.05
CA VAL A 41 -5.98 -10.53 4.51
C VAL A 41 -5.54 -10.64 3.04
N ARG A 42 -5.84 -9.64 2.20
CA ARG A 42 -5.41 -9.61 0.79
C ARG A 42 -3.89 -9.68 0.66
N ARG A 43 -3.16 -8.88 1.45
CA ARG A 43 -1.69 -8.88 1.46
C ARG A 43 -1.14 -10.25 1.84
N ASP A 44 -1.70 -10.86 2.88
CA ASP A 44 -1.23 -12.14 3.39
C ASP A 44 -1.49 -13.28 2.39
N TYR A 45 -2.63 -13.27 1.68
CA TYR A 45 -2.89 -14.18 0.57
C TYR A 45 -1.90 -14.01 -0.58
N VAL A 46 -1.58 -12.78 -0.98
CA VAL A 46 -0.59 -12.52 -2.03
C VAL A 46 0.80 -13.00 -1.58
N GLN A 47 1.20 -12.78 -0.33
CA GLN A 47 2.47 -13.28 0.19
C GLN A 47 2.52 -14.81 0.22
N LEU A 48 1.43 -15.47 0.59
CA LEU A 48 1.32 -16.93 0.57
C LEU A 48 1.38 -17.48 -0.87
N ALA A 49 0.75 -16.80 -1.83
CA ALA A 49 0.83 -17.17 -3.24
C ALA A 49 2.27 -17.00 -3.78
N ILE A 50 2.97 -15.92 -3.45
CA ILE A 50 4.38 -15.72 -3.83
C ILE A 50 5.25 -16.81 -3.23
N SER A 51 5.10 -17.10 -1.93
CA SER A 51 5.91 -18.12 -1.26
C SER A 51 5.69 -19.51 -1.88
N ALA A 52 4.44 -19.84 -2.21
CA ALA A 52 4.07 -21.05 -2.94
C ALA A 52 4.73 -21.11 -4.34
N LEU A 53 4.75 -20.01 -5.08
CA LEU A 53 5.36 -19.95 -6.41
C LEU A 53 6.90 -20.02 -6.38
N THR A 54 7.52 -19.47 -5.34
CA THR A 54 8.99 -19.52 -5.15
C THR A 54 9.49 -20.85 -4.60
N SER A 55 8.59 -21.69 -4.06
CA SER A 55 8.95 -22.96 -3.47
C SER A 55 9.30 -23.99 -4.55
N GLU A 56 10.51 -24.56 -4.49
CA GLU A 56 11.02 -25.49 -5.51
C GLU A 56 10.25 -26.83 -5.55
N ARG A 57 9.57 -27.20 -4.45
CA ARG A 57 8.74 -28.42 -4.30
C ARG A 57 7.23 -28.20 -4.48
N SER A 58 6.77 -27.02 -4.88
CA SER A 58 5.33 -26.78 -5.04
C SER A 58 4.74 -27.66 -6.15
N SER A 59 3.63 -28.34 -5.87
CA SER A 59 2.90 -29.09 -6.90
C SER A 59 2.30 -28.15 -7.95
N SER A 60 1.96 -28.68 -9.14
CA SER A 60 1.30 -27.89 -10.19
C SER A 60 -0.03 -27.27 -9.73
N GLU A 61 -0.75 -27.98 -8.86
CA GLU A 61 -2.01 -27.51 -8.27
C GLU A 61 -1.81 -26.31 -7.34
N THR A 62 -0.77 -26.33 -6.49
CA THR A 62 -0.45 -25.19 -5.62
C THR A 62 -0.02 -23.96 -6.44
N ARG A 63 0.70 -24.16 -7.54
CA ARG A 63 1.07 -23.07 -8.46
C ARG A 63 -0.13 -22.50 -9.21
N GLU A 64 -1.09 -23.34 -9.58
CA GLU A 64 -2.34 -22.91 -10.20
C GLU A 64 -3.20 -22.09 -9.25
N TRP A 65 -3.37 -22.57 -8.01
CA TRP A 65 -4.03 -21.80 -6.97
C TRP A 65 -3.33 -20.46 -6.73
N ALA A 66 -2.00 -20.46 -6.57
CA ALA A 66 -1.24 -19.24 -6.33
C ALA A 66 -1.36 -18.23 -7.47
N ALA A 67 -1.34 -18.69 -8.73
CA ALA A 67 -1.54 -17.83 -9.89
C ALA A 67 -2.95 -17.21 -9.92
N ALA A 68 -3.98 -17.97 -9.52
CA ALA A 68 -5.36 -17.47 -9.44
C ALA A 68 -5.49 -16.41 -8.33
N VAL A 69 -4.97 -16.69 -7.13
CA VAL A 69 -4.94 -15.75 -6.00
C VAL A 69 -4.22 -14.45 -6.38
N LEU A 70 -3.06 -14.55 -7.05
CA LEU A 70 -2.35 -13.37 -7.51
C LEU A 70 -3.18 -12.56 -8.52
N SER A 71 -3.89 -13.21 -9.45
CA SER A 71 -4.72 -12.51 -10.43
C SER A 71 -5.94 -11.81 -9.83
N GLU A 72 -6.48 -12.33 -8.72
CA GLU A 72 -7.66 -11.76 -8.07
C GLU A 72 -7.33 -10.61 -7.13
N PHE A 73 -6.21 -10.69 -6.41
CA PHE A 73 -5.82 -9.68 -5.44
C PHE A 73 -4.80 -8.65 -5.95
N SER A 74 -4.18 -8.87 -7.12
CA SER A 74 -3.25 -7.93 -7.73
C SER A 74 -3.98 -6.73 -8.35
N PRO A 75 -3.52 -5.48 -8.11
CA PRO A 75 -4.02 -4.30 -8.82
C PRO A 75 -3.75 -4.33 -10.33
N VAL A 76 -2.73 -5.09 -10.75
CA VAL A 76 -2.33 -5.22 -12.16
C VAL A 76 -2.70 -6.63 -12.64
N PRO A 77 -3.58 -6.77 -13.65
CA PRO A 77 -4.00 -8.07 -14.14
C PRO A 77 -2.84 -8.79 -14.80
N LEU A 78 -2.69 -10.08 -14.51
CA LEU A 78 -1.70 -10.93 -15.15
C LEU A 78 -2.14 -11.26 -16.58
N GLY A 79 -1.26 -11.01 -17.55
CA GLY A 79 -1.47 -11.45 -18.92
C GLY A 79 -1.49 -12.99 -19.04
N PRO A 80 -2.14 -13.56 -20.07
CA PRO A 80 -2.30 -15.01 -20.22
C PRO A 80 -0.97 -15.76 -20.30
N ARG A 81 0.06 -15.13 -20.89
CA ARG A 81 1.43 -15.67 -20.95
C ARG A 81 2.07 -15.73 -19.57
N GLN A 82 1.84 -14.73 -18.72
CA GLN A 82 2.41 -14.62 -17.38
C GLN A 82 1.76 -15.63 -16.44
N ALA A 83 0.42 -15.72 -16.45
CA ALA A 83 -0.32 -16.72 -15.69
C ALA A 83 0.12 -18.15 -16.05
N SER A 84 0.29 -18.44 -17.35
CA SER A 84 0.75 -19.75 -17.81
C SER A 84 2.20 -20.05 -17.39
N ALA A 85 3.07 -19.05 -17.38
CA ALA A 85 4.46 -19.19 -16.93
C ALA A 85 4.55 -19.45 -15.41
N LEU A 86 3.74 -18.76 -14.61
CA LEU A 86 3.65 -18.98 -13.16
C LEU A 86 3.17 -20.40 -12.83
N LYS A 87 2.14 -20.90 -13.53
CA LYS A 87 1.65 -22.28 -13.37
C LYS A 87 2.74 -23.32 -13.65
N LYS A 88 3.59 -23.07 -14.65
CA LYS A 88 4.69 -23.97 -15.03
C LYS A 88 5.91 -23.85 -14.11
N GLY A 89 5.95 -22.88 -13.21
CA GLY A 89 7.14 -22.56 -12.40
C GLY A 89 8.27 -21.91 -13.21
N GLU A 90 7.98 -21.45 -14.41
CA GLU A 90 8.88 -20.64 -15.24
C GLU A 90 8.83 -19.16 -14.79
N ALA A 91 8.52 -18.93 -13.52
CA ALA A 91 8.54 -17.61 -12.89
C ALA A 91 9.93 -16.99 -12.83
N ALA A 92 10.95 -17.57 -13.47
CA ALA A 92 12.27 -16.97 -13.71
C ALA A 92 12.45 -16.52 -15.18
N SER A 93 11.64 -17.02 -16.14
CA SER A 93 11.80 -16.75 -17.57
C SER A 93 11.19 -15.43 -18.05
N TRP A 94 10.34 -14.78 -17.24
CA TRP A 94 9.91 -13.37 -17.41
C TRP A 94 11.07 -12.35 -17.40
N ALA A 95 12.29 -12.75 -17.01
CA ALA A 95 13.49 -11.94 -17.18
C ALA A 95 14.11 -12.02 -18.60
N GLY A 96 13.67 -12.96 -19.43
CA GLY A 96 14.26 -13.28 -20.74
C GLY A 96 14.08 -12.24 -21.85
N GLY A 97 13.56 -11.05 -21.54
CA GLY A 97 13.46 -9.92 -22.46
C GLY A 97 13.79 -8.58 -21.82
N ARG A 98 14.37 -8.57 -20.62
CA ARG A 98 14.67 -7.30 -19.93
C ARG A 98 15.91 -6.67 -20.56
N PRO A 99 15.87 -5.38 -20.95
CA PRO A 99 17.09 -4.68 -21.30
C PRO A 99 18.02 -4.68 -20.07
N ALA A 100 19.31 -4.93 -20.29
CA ALA A 100 20.31 -4.75 -19.26
C ALA A 100 20.38 -3.26 -18.91
N LEU A 101 19.72 -2.89 -17.81
CA LEU A 101 19.69 -1.51 -17.33
C LEU A 101 20.98 -1.22 -16.56
N PRO A 102 21.58 -0.04 -16.75
CA PRO A 102 22.79 0.34 -16.02
C PRO A 102 22.48 0.49 -14.52
N ALA A 103 23.46 0.11 -13.68
CA ALA A 103 23.28 0.01 -12.23
C ALA A 103 22.88 1.34 -11.54
N ASN A 104 23.23 2.48 -12.14
CA ASN A 104 22.90 3.81 -11.63
C ASN A 104 21.40 4.13 -11.65
N LEU A 105 20.61 3.45 -12.48
CA LEU A 105 19.15 3.63 -12.53
C LEU A 105 18.43 3.03 -11.32
N PHE A 106 19.05 2.05 -10.65
CA PHE A 106 18.51 1.41 -9.45
C PHE A 106 19.05 2.01 -8.15
N ALA A 107 19.87 3.06 -8.24
CA ALA A 107 20.35 3.74 -7.05
C ALA A 107 19.14 4.32 -6.27
N PRO A 108 19.02 4.06 -4.96
CA PRO A 108 17.93 4.59 -4.16
C PRO A 108 17.95 6.12 -4.16
N CYS A 109 16.76 6.75 -4.10
CA CYS A 109 16.70 8.19 -3.88
C CYS A 109 17.33 8.53 -2.53
N GLN A 110 17.93 9.73 -2.44
CA GLN A 110 18.45 10.23 -1.17
C GLN A 110 17.31 10.39 -0.16
N PRO A 111 17.55 10.11 1.14
CA PRO A 111 16.56 10.30 2.18
C PRO A 111 16.22 11.80 2.32
N ILE A 112 14.96 12.10 2.62
CA ILE A 112 14.51 13.48 2.85
C ILE A 112 15.28 14.05 4.06
N PRO A 113 16.04 15.14 3.89
CA PRO A 113 16.72 15.79 5.01
C PRO A 113 15.68 16.34 5.99
N ARG A 114 15.93 16.19 7.28
CA ARG A 114 15.13 16.87 8.30
C ARG A 114 15.56 18.34 8.33
N VAL A 115 14.59 19.23 8.16
CA VAL A 115 14.81 20.67 8.23
C VAL A 115 14.32 21.13 9.59
N ASP A 116 15.25 21.30 10.52
CA ASP A 116 14.96 21.72 11.90
C ASP A 116 15.26 23.23 12.12
N SER A 117 15.40 24.00 11.03
CA SER A 117 15.76 25.42 11.09
C SER A 117 14.55 26.30 11.45
N PRO A 118 14.71 27.27 12.37
CA PRO A 118 13.65 28.25 12.67
C PRO A 118 13.53 29.35 11.61
N SER A 119 14.43 29.40 10.61
CA SER A 119 14.42 30.42 9.57
C SER A 119 13.66 29.95 8.31
N TRP A 120 12.94 30.89 7.71
CA TRP A 120 12.22 30.64 6.45
C TRP A 120 13.15 30.54 5.25
N ASP A 121 14.30 31.23 5.29
CA ASP A 121 15.29 31.20 4.21
C ASP A 121 15.96 29.83 4.10
N ASP A 122 16.30 29.22 5.24
CA ASP A 122 16.87 27.86 5.29
C ASP A 122 15.87 26.82 4.77
N LEU A 123 14.57 26.97 5.10
CA LEU A 123 13.52 26.10 4.59
C LEU A 123 13.35 26.24 3.07
N ALA A 124 13.35 27.46 2.55
CA ALA A 124 13.25 27.72 1.12
C ALA A 124 14.44 27.12 0.35
N GLN A 125 15.65 27.26 0.89
CA GLN A 125 16.86 26.69 0.30
C GLN A 125 16.85 25.16 0.36
N ALA A 126 16.45 24.56 1.49
CA ALA A 126 16.31 23.12 1.63
C ALA A 126 15.26 22.54 0.67
N HIS A 127 14.12 23.23 0.51
CA HIS A 127 13.08 22.84 -0.43
C HIS A 127 13.57 22.89 -1.89
N ALA A 128 14.28 23.95 -2.28
CA ALA A 128 14.85 24.06 -3.63
C ALA A 128 15.85 22.93 -3.91
N ALA A 129 16.75 22.64 -2.97
CA ALA A 129 17.71 21.53 -3.08
C ALA A 129 17.01 20.17 -3.21
N LEU A 130 15.95 19.96 -2.41
CA LEU A 130 15.14 18.74 -2.45
C LEU A 130 14.47 18.57 -3.82
N ALA A 131 13.88 19.65 -4.36
CA ALA A 131 13.21 19.61 -5.65
C ALA A 131 14.15 19.15 -6.78
N PHE A 132 15.39 19.64 -6.81
CA PHE A 132 16.39 19.20 -7.79
C PHE A 132 16.76 17.72 -7.64
N GLN A 133 17.02 17.26 -6.42
CA GLN A 133 17.38 15.86 -6.16
C GLN A 133 16.24 14.90 -6.54
N TYR A 134 15.01 15.26 -6.22
CA TYR A 134 13.84 14.46 -6.55
C TYR A 134 13.50 14.49 -8.04
N ALA A 135 13.78 15.59 -8.75
CA ALA A 135 13.64 15.64 -10.20
C ALA A 135 14.59 14.65 -10.89
N GLU A 136 15.83 14.54 -10.42
CA GLU A 136 16.78 13.55 -10.95
C GLU A 136 16.33 12.11 -10.65
N CYS A 137 15.86 11.84 -9.42
CA CYS A 137 15.37 10.51 -9.09
C CYS A 137 14.12 10.13 -9.92
N ALA A 138 13.20 11.07 -10.12
CA ALA A 138 12.02 10.89 -10.96
C ALA A 138 12.41 10.60 -12.42
N ALA A 139 13.41 11.29 -12.97
CA ALA A 139 13.91 11.03 -14.32
C ALA A 139 14.50 9.61 -14.46
N ARG A 140 15.26 9.14 -13.46
CA ARG A 140 15.78 7.75 -13.44
C ARG A 140 14.65 6.73 -13.39
N HIS A 141 13.66 6.95 -12.53
CA HIS A 141 12.50 6.07 -12.43
C HIS A 141 11.71 6.03 -13.75
N GLN A 142 11.47 7.19 -14.37
CA GLN A 142 10.81 7.28 -15.66
C GLN A 142 11.59 6.55 -16.75
N ALA A 143 12.91 6.69 -16.79
CA ALA A 143 13.75 5.96 -17.75
C ALA A 143 13.66 4.44 -17.58
N VAL A 144 13.54 3.95 -16.34
CA VAL A 144 13.26 2.54 -16.07
C VAL A 144 11.88 2.18 -16.61
N VAL A 145 10.82 2.91 -16.26
CA VAL A 145 9.45 2.63 -16.74
C VAL A 145 9.38 2.62 -18.28
N ASP A 146 9.99 3.59 -18.94
CA ASP A 146 10.00 3.72 -20.40
C ASP A 146 10.76 2.56 -21.07
N ALA A 147 11.86 2.11 -20.46
CA ALA A 147 12.59 0.93 -20.93
C ALA A 147 11.79 -0.37 -20.78
N TRP A 148 10.85 -0.41 -19.84
CA TRP A 148 9.95 -1.55 -19.62
C TRP A 148 8.66 -1.48 -20.44
N GLY A 149 8.25 -0.29 -20.88
CA GLY A 149 7.04 -0.06 -21.67
C GLY A 149 7.21 -0.27 -23.19
N LYS A 150 8.44 -0.42 -23.68
CA LYS A 150 8.70 -0.69 -25.11
C LYS A 150 8.75 -2.21 -25.36
N PRO A 151 7.85 -2.76 -26.19
CA PRO A 151 7.85 -4.18 -26.56
C PRO A 151 9.07 -4.59 -27.38
#